data_AF-A0A960RI46-F1
#
_entry.id   AF-A0A960RI46-F1
#
_cell.length_a   1.000
_cell.length_b   1.000
_cell.length_c   1.000
_cell.angle_alpha   90.00
_cell.angle_beta   90.00
_cell.angle_gamma   90.00
#
_symmetry.space_group_name_H-M   'P 1'
#
loop_
_entity.id
_entity.type
_entity.pdbx_description
1 polymer ?
#
loop_
_entity_poly.entity_id
_entity_poly.type
_entity_poly.pdbx_seq_one_letter_code
_entity_poly.pdbx_strand_id
1 'polypeptide(L)'
;MLDRLPREGTPADTLENLNLQRIETNLREIGSMMTAIGSQEAAIGDVEAVADQRGLSLRRVIASDYSYIVPQFRKDATEGALVMGRHRGSSIPNRPIAGAVVQISYQNPWYRIFWPHDKFPAFDPFQVVLSDQNGAYTVGGLPDEDSTPKPVAFAAYFTPRGDLKEVSDMPSRNAIFTRVNMIRARSGHYMMSPRFWPDAANVFDAVGNANLGSDGSERANVATLDGVVAFHVEDKVDHIKIFGEKSAIGLGNDEVDPDTGVVLNPLGDGFPITTNWGGLQPSYQGAGDLWRINESRLALLRTKDILNSSLEEMHGRVQDLYEASLASTQSLHGESLAASAMLGAQPVYENVRAMMDDLVSAVLVLLALCIPFAFALERLLIGSTMIYKQMSWFSLFFILTFMILYYTHPAFAVAQTPIIIFLGFAVVVLSSLV
;
A
#
# COMPACT_ATOMS: atom_id res chain seq x y z
N MET A 1 -8.20 16.69 29.72
CA MET A 1 -7.34 16.60 30.92
C MET A 1 -6.06 17.34 30.58
N LEU A 2 -6.00 18.65 30.86
CA LEU A 2 -4.84 19.48 30.53
C LEU A 2 -3.73 19.18 31.55
N ASP A 3 -2.64 18.67 31.03
CA ASP A 3 -1.42 18.32 31.75
C ASP A 3 -0.84 19.55 32.47
N ARG A 4 -0.61 19.43 33.78
CA ARG A 4 -0.17 20.52 34.69
C ARG A 4 1.33 20.46 34.97
N LEU A 5 2.11 19.71 34.20
CA LEU A 5 3.54 19.64 34.37
C LEU A 5 4.21 20.97 33.96
N PRO A 6 5.21 21.48 34.70
CA PRO A 6 5.97 22.68 34.32
C PRO A 6 6.72 22.42 33.01
N ARG A 7 6.33 23.07 31.92
CA ARG A 7 6.92 22.88 30.58
C ARG A 7 8.09 23.84 30.33
N GLU A 8 9.07 23.36 29.57
CA GLU A 8 10.42 23.95 29.46
C GLU A 8 10.56 25.00 28.33
N GLY A 9 9.46 25.58 27.82
CA GLY A 9 9.52 26.62 26.79
C GLY A 9 9.19 26.10 25.38
N THR A 10 8.04 25.46 25.23
CA THR A 10 7.47 25.10 23.92
C THR A 10 6.81 26.31 23.24
N PRO A 11 6.61 26.31 21.91
CA PRO A 11 5.93 27.40 21.18
C PRO A 11 4.48 27.68 21.62
N ALA A 12 3.90 26.79 22.45
CA ALA A 12 2.56 26.92 23.00
C ALA A 12 2.53 27.44 24.46
N ASP A 13 3.69 27.70 25.07
CA ASP A 13 3.77 28.16 26.46
C ASP A 13 3.47 29.67 26.57
N THR A 14 2.59 30.02 27.51
CA THR A 14 2.34 31.42 27.90
C THR A 14 3.30 31.83 29.02
N LEU A 15 3.59 33.14 29.13
CA LEU A 15 4.58 33.68 30.07
C LEU A 15 4.30 33.32 31.54
N GLU A 16 3.02 33.09 31.88
CA GLU A 16 2.54 32.70 33.21
C GLU A 16 2.85 31.24 33.58
N ASN A 17 3.08 30.36 32.59
CA ASN A 17 3.29 28.92 32.79
C ASN A 17 4.76 28.50 32.65
N LEU A 18 5.65 29.44 32.33
CA LEU A 18 7.10 29.18 32.22
C LEU A 18 7.73 29.17 33.61
N ASN A 19 8.57 28.16 33.88
CA ASN A 19 9.41 28.17 35.08
C ASN A 19 10.63 29.08 34.85
N LEU A 20 10.40 30.40 35.03
CA LEU A 20 11.41 31.43 34.79
C LEU A 20 12.69 31.22 35.63
N GLN A 21 12.56 30.70 36.85
CA GLN A 21 13.71 30.44 37.73
C GLN A 21 14.61 29.33 37.17
N ARG A 22 14.01 28.28 36.59
CA ARG A 22 14.76 27.20 35.94
C ARG A 22 15.38 27.67 34.62
N ILE A 23 14.65 28.46 33.83
CA ILE A 23 15.17 29.07 32.59
C ILE A 23 16.35 29.99 32.90
N GLU A 24 16.25 30.83 33.94
CA GLU A 24 17.34 31.70 34.40
C GLU A 24 18.55 30.89 34.88
N THR A 25 18.31 29.77 35.58
CA THR A 25 19.38 28.86 36.02
C THR A 25 20.08 28.23 34.82
N ASN A 26 19.33 27.70 33.85
CA ASN A 26 19.88 27.14 32.61
C ASN A 26 20.63 28.21 31.79
N LEU A 27 20.09 29.43 31.68
CA LEU A 27 20.75 30.54 31.00
C LEU A 27 22.02 30.99 31.71
N ARG A 28 22.07 30.91 33.05
CA ARG A 28 23.28 31.19 33.83
C ARG A 28 24.32 30.09 33.67
N GLU A 29 23.92 28.83 33.58
CA GLU A 29 24.81 27.70 33.30
C GLU A 29 25.36 27.77 31.87
N ILE A 30 24.50 27.92 30.85
CA ILE A 30 24.91 28.18 29.46
C ILE A 30 25.77 29.43 29.39
N GLY A 31 25.36 30.48 30.10
CA GLY A 31 26.12 31.71 30.28
C GLY A 31 27.52 31.43 30.80
N SER A 32 27.68 30.63 31.85
CA SER A 32 28.99 30.25 32.42
C SER A 32 29.85 29.42 31.46
N MET A 33 29.24 28.53 30.68
CA MET A 33 29.90 27.76 29.62
C MET A 33 30.36 28.66 28.47
N MET A 34 29.64 29.76 28.22
CA MET A 34 29.98 30.79 27.25
C MET A 34 30.97 31.83 27.80
N THR A 35 30.82 32.34 29.03
CA THR A 35 31.59 33.46 29.62
C THR A 35 33.00 33.12 30.07
N ALA A 36 33.50 31.92 29.79
CA ALA A 36 34.95 31.72 29.60
C ALA A 36 35.57 32.72 28.57
N ILE A 37 34.72 33.49 27.88
CA ILE A 37 34.99 34.62 26.98
C ILE A 37 35.50 35.92 27.67
N GLY A 38 35.33 36.14 28.98
CA GLY A 38 35.28 37.53 29.49
C GLY A 38 36.48 38.14 30.23
N SER A 39 37.20 37.39 31.06
CA SER A 39 38.14 37.99 32.04
C SER A 39 39.53 37.39 31.96
N GLN A 40 40.45 38.14 31.34
CA GLN A 40 41.87 37.99 31.60
C GLN A 40 42.16 38.30 33.08
N GLU A 41 42.75 37.31 33.75
CA GLU A 41 43.72 37.36 34.86
C GLU A 41 43.39 36.32 35.95
N ALA A 42 43.73 35.05 35.70
CA ALA A 42 44.31 34.15 36.71
C ALA A 42 44.64 32.76 36.13
N ALA A 43 45.94 32.50 36.00
CA ALA A 43 46.64 31.24 36.28
C ALA A 43 46.08 29.88 35.80
N ILE A 44 46.82 29.28 34.87
CA ILE A 44 47.20 27.86 34.78
C ILE A 44 46.05 26.85 34.66
N GLY A 45 45.82 26.40 33.42
CA GLY A 45 45.10 25.18 33.08
C GLY A 45 44.19 25.40 31.88
N ASP A 46 44.44 24.69 30.78
CA ASP A 46 43.68 24.73 29.53
C ASP A 46 42.18 24.48 29.76
N VAL A 47 41.40 25.53 30.01
CA VAL A 47 39.95 25.50 29.92
C VAL A 47 39.58 26.26 28.65
N GLU A 48 39.73 25.61 27.50
CA GLU A 48 39.17 26.11 26.24
C GLU A 48 37.65 26.26 26.41
N ALA A 49 37.13 27.44 26.13
CA ALA A 49 35.69 27.72 26.15
C ALA A 49 34.95 26.69 25.29
N VAL A 50 33.84 26.14 25.77
CA VAL A 50 33.07 25.11 25.05
C VAL A 50 32.55 25.62 23.70
N ALA A 51 32.50 26.94 23.46
CA ALA A 51 32.12 27.53 22.18
C ALA A 51 33.29 27.81 21.22
N ASP A 52 34.55 27.74 21.69
CA ASP A 52 35.76 28.05 20.91
C ASP A 52 36.84 26.97 21.10
N GLN A 53 36.42 25.71 21.25
CA GLN A 53 37.35 24.60 21.16
C GLN A 53 37.80 24.43 19.71
N ARG A 54 39.11 24.30 19.51
CA ARG A 54 39.73 24.03 18.20
C ARG A 54 39.19 22.74 17.54
N GLY A 55 38.53 21.90 18.33
CA GLY A 55 37.85 20.67 17.93
C GLY A 55 36.46 20.83 17.30
N LEU A 56 35.72 21.91 17.57
CA LEU A 56 34.32 22.08 17.13
C LEU A 56 34.19 22.37 15.63
N SER A 57 35.22 22.98 15.05
CA SER A 57 35.34 23.24 13.61
C SER A 57 36.10 22.12 12.87
N LEU A 58 36.44 21.02 13.55
CA LEU A 58 37.01 19.84 12.89
C LEU A 58 35.93 19.07 12.14
N ARG A 59 36.22 18.74 10.87
CA ARG A 59 35.37 17.88 10.01
C ARG A 59 34.95 16.55 10.65
N ARG A 60 35.63 16.07 11.70
CA ARG A 60 35.28 14.84 12.43
C ARG A 60 34.06 14.98 13.36
N VAL A 61 33.70 16.21 13.75
CA VAL A 61 32.57 16.51 14.65
C VAL A 61 31.29 16.79 13.86
N ILE A 62 31.43 17.18 12.59
CA ILE A 62 30.33 17.14 11.63
C ILE A 62 30.08 15.65 11.36
N ALA A 63 29.01 15.11 11.92
CA ALA A 63 28.59 13.74 11.64
C ALA A 63 28.51 13.54 10.12
N SER A 64 29.35 12.66 9.59
CA SER A 64 29.43 12.32 8.17
C SER A 64 28.19 11.60 7.65
N ASP A 65 27.36 11.11 8.57
CA ASP A 65 26.32 10.12 8.27
C ASP A 65 24.95 10.78 7.99
N TYR A 66 24.95 12.08 7.68
CA TYR A 66 23.75 12.80 7.30
C TYR A 66 23.84 13.34 5.87
N SER A 67 22.80 13.07 5.09
CA SER A 67 22.61 13.66 3.77
C SER A 67 21.91 15.02 3.88
N TYR A 68 22.27 15.91 2.96
CA TYR A 68 21.67 17.23 2.82
C TYR A 68 21.22 17.42 1.37
N ILE A 69 19.99 17.88 1.20
CA ILE A 69 19.42 18.24 -0.09
C ILE A 69 19.55 19.75 -0.20
N VAL A 70 20.42 20.20 -1.10
CA VAL A 70 20.60 21.62 -1.42
C VAL A 70 20.41 21.79 -2.92
N PRO A 71 19.47 22.63 -3.36
CA PRO A 71 19.31 22.91 -4.77
C PRO A 71 20.54 23.64 -5.31
N GLN A 72 20.98 23.25 -6.50
CA GLN A 72 22.09 23.86 -7.21
C GLN A 72 21.54 24.72 -8.34
N PHE A 73 22.28 25.77 -8.72
CA PHE A 73 21.94 26.60 -9.87
C PHE A 73 22.98 26.37 -10.96
N ARG A 74 22.54 25.92 -12.13
CA ARG A 74 23.40 25.67 -13.28
C ARG A 74 22.80 26.28 -14.53
N LYS A 75 23.52 27.21 -15.16
CA LYS A 75 23.13 27.85 -16.43
C LYS A 75 21.67 28.35 -16.39
N ASP A 76 21.35 29.14 -15.36
CA ASP A 76 20.03 29.76 -15.12
C ASP A 76 18.87 28.80 -14.82
N ALA A 77 19.13 27.51 -14.64
CA ALA A 77 18.15 26.53 -14.17
C ALA A 77 18.50 26.00 -12.78
N THR A 78 17.47 25.75 -11.96
CA THR A 78 17.64 25.02 -10.70
C THR A 78 17.77 23.52 -10.99
N GLU A 79 18.77 22.88 -10.39
CA GLU A 79 19.10 21.47 -10.48
C GLU A 79 19.07 20.85 -9.07
N GLY A 80 18.73 19.58 -8.96
CA GLY A 80 18.57 18.88 -7.68
C GLY A 80 17.11 18.57 -7.37
N ALA A 81 16.76 18.54 -6.10
CA ALA A 81 15.44 18.12 -5.64
C ALA A 81 14.34 19.14 -5.99
N LEU A 82 13.41 18.71 -6.85
CA LEU A 82 12.36 19.56 -7.41
C LEU A 82 10.97 18.91 -7.26
N VAL A 83 9.98 19.70 -6.87
CA VAL A 83 8.55 19.35 -6.91
C VAL A 83 7.96 19.79 -8.25
N MET A 84 7.49 18.82 -9.03
CA MET A 84 7.14 19.04 -10.43
C MET A 84 5.77 18.44 -10.77
N GLY A 85 4.86 19.27 -11.25
CA GLY A 85 3.57 18.84 -11.78
C GLY A 85 3.57 18.63 -13.29
N ARG A 86 2.46 18.06 -13.76
CA ARG A 86 2.15 17.93 -15.19
C ARG A 86 1.38 19.15 -15.69
N HIS A 87 1.75 19.69 -16.86
CA HIS A 87 0.85 20.58 -17.60
C HIS A 87 -0.33 19.79 -18.18
N ARG A 88 -1.48 20.44 -18.39
CA ARG A 88 -2.61 19.79 -19.08
C ARG A 88 -2.16 19.38 -20.49
N GLY A 89 -2.33 18.10 -20.82
CA GLY A 89 -1.94 17.53 -22.12
C GLY A 89 -0.47 17.09 -22.22
N SER A 90 0.35 17.31 -21.20
CA SER A 90 1.71 16.75 -21.13
C SER A 90 1.69 15.39 -20.41
N SER A 91 2.37 14.40 -20.97
CA SER A 91 2.64 13.12 -20.29
C SER A 91 3.80 13.22 -19.29
N ILE A 92 4.67 14.21 -19.45
CA ILE A 92 5.88 14.38 -18.64
C ILE A 92 5.65 15.50 -17.62
N PRO A 93 6.01 15.30 -16.34
CA PRO A 93 6.07 16.39 -15.37
C PRO A 93 7.08 17.43 -15.86
N ASN A 94 6.68 18.68 -15.99
CA ASN A 94 7.50 19.75 -16.57
C ASN A 94 7.14 21.13 -16.02
N ARG A 95 6.25 21.18 -15.02
CA ARG A 95 5.81 22.41 -14.38
C ARG A 95 6.34 22.46 -12.94
N PRO A 96 7.21 23.41 -12.57
CA PRO A 96 7.57 23.58 -11.16
C PRO A 96 6.35 23.98 -10.34
N ILE A 97 6.23 23.44 -9.13
CA ILE A 97 5.15 23.79 -8.20
C ILE A 97 5.75 24.53 -7.02
N ALA A 98 5.47 25.83 -6.95
CA ALA A 98 5.83 26.68 -5.84
C ALA A 98 4.88 26.52 -4.66
N GLY A 99 5.43 26.52 -3.43
CA GLY A 99 4.67 26.41 -2.19
C GLY A 99 4.00 25.05 -1.97
N ALA A 100 4.52 23.98 -2.60
CA ALA A 100 4.15 22.62 -2.23
C ALA A 100 4.75 22.29 -0.86
N VAL A 101 3.95 21.64 -0.02
CA VAL A 101 4.36 21.09 1.26
C VAL A 101 5.01 19.74 0.99
N VAL A 102 6.27 19.57 1.34
CA VAL A 102 7.01 18.32 1.22
C VAL A 102 7.28 17.78 2.62
N GLN A 103 6.60 16.69 2.97
CA GLN A 103 6.84 15.93 4.18
C GLN A 103 7.89 14.85 3.90
N ILE A 104 8.97 14.81 4.67
CA ILE A 104 10.06 13.85 4.53
C ILE A 104 10.17 13.07 5.82
N SER A 105 9.77 11.81 5.76
CA SER A 105 9.84 10.89 6.90
C SER A 105 11.23 10.26 6.96
N TYR A 106 11.88 10.34 8.13
CA TYR A 106 13.22 9.76 8.32
C TYR A 106 13.21 8.24 8.36
N GLN A 107 12.07 7.68 8.77
CA GLN A 107 11.88 6.25 8.88
C GLN A 107 10.72 5.84 7.99
N ASN A 108 10.97 4.82 7.17
CA ASN A 108 9.93 4.04 6.54
C ASN A 108 9.82 2.72 7.31
N PRO A 109 8.99 2.63 8.37
CA PRO A 109 8.88 1.42 9.15
C PRO A 109 8.45 0.25 8.26
N TRP A 110 9.09 -0.90 8.48
CA TRP A 110 8.81 -2.14 7.74
C TRP A 110 7.34 -2.56 7.85
N TYR A 111 6.69 -2.23 8.97
CA TYR A 111 5.26 -2.43 9.21
C TYR A 111 4.55 -1.08 9.24
N ARG A 112 3.98 -0.68 8.09
CA ARG A 112 3.42 0.66 7.84
C ARG A 112 2.17 1.00 8.67
N ILE A 113 1.56 0.03 9.35
CA ILE A 113 0.16 0.12 9.79
C ILE A 113 -0.02 0.48 11.27
N PHE A 114 0.91 0.06 12.12
CA PHE A 114 0.82 0.28 13.56
C PHE A 114 2.24 0.38 14.11
N TRP A 115 2.86 1.55 13.95
CA TRP A 115 4.12 1.81 14.65
C TRP A 115 3.80 2.65 15.88
N PRO A 116 3.85 2.07 17.10
CA PRO A 116 3.85 2.87 18.31
C PRO A 116 5.19 3.60 18.33
N HIS A 117 5.23 4.78 17.74
CA HIS A 117 6.28 5.70 18.11
C HIS A 117 6.03 6.01 19.59
N ASP A 118 6.97 5.66 20.47
CA ASP A 118 7.10 6.29 21.78
C ASP A 118 7.41 7.78 21.51
N LYS A 119 6.38 8.54 21.12
CA LYS A 119 6.52 9.94 20.71
C LYS A 119 6.61 10.77 21.97
N PHE A 120 7.74 11.45 22.13
CA PHE A 120 7.69 12.72 22.85
C PHE A 120 6.73 13.65 22.08
N PRO A 121 5.72 14.25 22.72
CA PRO A 121 4.84 15.21 22.06
C PRO A 121 5.66 16.27 21.31
N ALA A 122 5.28 16.56 20.06
CA ALA A 122 5.91 17.51 19.13
C ALA A 122 7.20 17.07 18.39
N PHE A 123 7.68 15.83 18.56
CA PHE A 123 8.79 15.29 17.76
C PHE A 123 8.32 14.19 16.82
N ASP A 124 7.59 14.57 15.77
CA ASP A 124 7.23 13.63 14.74
C ASP A 124 8.46 13.18 13.95
N PRO A 125 8.51 11.91 13.49
CA PRO A 125 9.65 11.33 12.77
C PRO A 125 9.67 11.77 11.29
N PHE A 126 9.30 13.02 11.02
CA PHE A 126 9.36 13.64 9.71
C PHE A 126 9.71 15.13 9.82
N GLN A 127 10.31 15.67 8.76
CA GLN A 127 10.40 17.12 8.56
C GLN A 127 9.38 17.56 7.53
N VAL A 128 8.98 18.83 7.60
CA VAL A 128 8.14 19.47 6.59
C VAL A 128 8.88 20.68 6.05
N VAL A 129 9.00 20.76 4.73
CA VAL A 129 9.61 21.88 4.02
C VAL A 129 8.66 22.39 2.94
N LEU A 130 8.82 23.65 2.55
CA LEU A 130 8.07 24.23 1.44
C LEU A 130 8.98 24.33 0.21
N SER A 131 8.41 24.03 -0.96
CA SER A 131 9.10 24.32 -2.21
C SER A 131 9.11 25.82 -2.51
N ASP A 132 10.21 26.30 -3.07
CA ASP A 132 10.41 27.68 -3.49
C ASP A 132 9.68 28.01 -4.80
N GLN A 133 9.87 29.22 -5.31
CA GLN A 133 9.26 29.69 -6.56
C GLN A 133 9.62 28.84 -7.81
N ASN A 134 10.74 28.12 -7.78
CA ASN A 134 11.21 27.22 -8.83
C ASN A 134 10.81 25.77 -8.56
N GLY A 135 10.04 25.51 -7.50
CA GLY A 135 9.67 24.17 -7.06
C GLY A 135 10.79 23.42 -6.33
N ALA A 136 11.92 24.04 -6.07
CA ALA A 136 13.03 23.42 -5.36
C ALA A 136 12.82 23.42 -3.85
N TYR A 137 13.38 22.45 -3.14
CA TYR A 137 13.35 22.41 -1.68
C TYR A 137 14.70 22.03 -1.10
N THR A 138 14.92 22.51 0.12
CA THR A 138 16.14 22.27 0.88
C THR A 138 15.76 21.55 2.16
N VAL A 139 16.45 20.45 2.46
CA VAL A 139 16.27 19.70 3.71
C VAL A 139 17.63 19.18 4.18
N GLY A 140 17.84 19.12 5.49
CA GLY A 140 19.10 18.70 6.08
C GLY A 140 18.93 17.76 7.25
N GLY A 141 20.01 17.09 7.63
CA GLY A 141 19.99 16.12 8.73
C GLY A 141 19.17 14.87 8.42
N LEU A 142 19.10 14.47 7.14
CA LEU A 142 18.51 13.20 6.75
C LEU A 142 19.52 12.08 7.01
N PRO A 143 19.09 10.89 7.45
CA PRO A 143 19.94 9.70 7.43
C PRO A 143 20.59 9.52 6.05
N ASP A 144 21.80 8.96 6.03
CA ASP A 144 22.55 8.73 4.79
C ASP A 144 21.72 7.96 3.72
N GLU A 145 22.03 8.14 2.44
CA GLU A 145 21.28 7.51 1.33
C GLU A 145 21.35 5.97 1.38
N ASP A 146 22.42 5.45 1.99
CA ASP A 146 22.66 4.03 2.23
C ASP A 146 22.08 3.52 3.56
N SER A 147 21.49 4.40 4.37
CA SER A 147 20.86 4.01 5.63
C SER A 147 19.61 3.16 5.41
N THR A 148 19.34 2.26 6.35
CA THR A 148 18.12 1.45 6.40
C THR A 148 17.39 1.72 7.71
N PRO A 149 16.13 2.18 7.68
CA PRO A 149 15.29 2.47 6.52
C PRO A 149 15.66 3.78 5.80
N LYS A 150 15.47 3.83 4.47
CA LYS A 150 15.68 5.03 3.66
C LYS A 150 14.61 6.10 3.94
N PRO A 151 14.96 7.39 3.91
CA PRO A 151 13.99 8.47 4.01
C PRO A 151 13.04 8.47 2.80
N VAL A 152 11.78 8.81 3.04
CA VAL A 152 10.73 8.85 2.02
C VAL A 152 9.98 10.17 2.07
N ALA A 153 9.52 10.65 0.91
CA ALA A 153 8.76 11.89 0.83
C ALA A 153 7.30 11.66 0.42
N PHE A 154 6.45 12.54 0.92
CA PHE A 154 5.12 12.82 0.41
C PHE A 154 5.02 14.33 0.18
N ALA A 155 4.58 14.74 -1.01
CA ALA A 155 4.35 16.15 -1.29
C ALA A 155 2.87 16.41 -1.56
N ALA A 156 2.39 17.57 -1.11
CA ALA A 156 1.02 18.02 -1.27
C ALA A 156 1.00 19.52 -1.61
N TYR A 157 0.18 19.89 -2.60
CA TYR A 157 -0.07 21.27 -2.96
C TYR A 157 -1.53 21.61 -2.67
N PHE A 158 -1.72 22.68 -1.90
CA PHE A 158 -3.01 23.15 -1.45
C PHE A 158 -3.39 24.44 -2.18
N THR A 159 -4.69 24.64 -2.38
CA THR A 159 -5.22 25.93 -2.83
C THR A 159 -5.09 26.98 -1.72
N PRO A 160 -5.23 28.29 -2.02
CA PRO A 160 -5.27 29.33 -0.99
C PRO A 160 -6.37 29.16 0.07
N ARG A 161 -7.38 28.31 -0.20
CA ARG A 161 -8.45 27.96 0.75
C ARG A 161 -8.11 26.77 1.65
N GLY A 162 -6.97 26.11 1.41
CA GLY A 162 -6.55 24.91 2.12
C GLY A 162 -7.01 23.60 1.47
N ASP A 163 -7.73 23.64 0.34
CA ASP A 163 -8.16 22.42 -0.35
C ASP A 163 -6.98 21.72 -1.03
N LEU A 164 -6.85 20.40 -0.87
CA LEU A 164 -5.82 19.62 -1.56
C LEU A 164 -6.08 19.60 -3.07
N LYS A 165 -5.06 19.90 -3.86
CA LYS A 165 -5.17 19.98 -5.33
C LYS A 165 -4.27 18.99 -6.04
N GLU A 166 -3.02 18.87 -5.59
CA GLU A 166 -2.04 17.95 -6.19
C GLU A 166 -1.25 17.25 -5.10
N VAL A 167 -0.84 16.00 -5.34
CA VAL A 167 -0.05 15.15 -4.43
C VAL A 167 1.06 14.45 -5.18
N SER A 168 2.11 14.00 -4.49
CA SER A 168 3.16 13.19 -5.09
C SER A 168 2.66 11.82 -5.51
N ASP A 169 3.12 11.26 -6.63
CA ASP A 169 2.84 9.86 -7.00
C ASP A 169 3.61 8.83 -6.14
N MET A 170 3.33 7.53 -6.31
CA MET A 170 4.02 6.46 -5.59
C MET A 170 5.51 6.34 -5.94
N PRO A 171 5.95 6.35 -7.22
CA PRO A 171 7.36 6.21 -7.58
C PRO A 171 8.24 7.31 -7.00
N SER A 172 7.73 8.54 -6.93
CA SER A 172 8.46 9.70 -6.43
C SER A 172 8.75 9.65 -4.94
N ARG A 173 8.08 8.76 -4.19
CA ARG A 173 8.25 8.59 -2.74
C ARG A 173 9.71 8.34 -2.33
N ASN A 174 10.45 7.62 -3.17
CA ASN A 174 11.86 7.28 -2.94
C ASN A 174 12.83 8.20 -3.70
N ALA A 175 12.33 9.13 -4.50
CA ALA A 175 13.13 10.00 -5.37
C ALA A 175 13.39 11.38 -4.75
N ILE A 176 13.51 11.44 -3.42
CA ILE A 176 13.56 12.69 -2.66
C ILE A 176 14.76 13.58 -3.01
N PHE A 177 15.87 12.98 -3.47
CA PHE A 177 17.10 13.71 -3.84
C PHE A 177 17.07 14.30 -5.25
N THR A 178 16.11 13.87 -6.08
CA THR A 178 16.06 14.23 -7.50
C THR A 178 14.75 14.91 -7.85
N ARG A 179 13.62 14.22 -7.73
CA ARG A 179 12.36 14.74 -8.25
C ARG A 179 11.15 14.13 -7.56
N VAL A 180 10.24 15.01 -7.14
CA VAL A 180 8.92 14.64 -6.65
C VAL A 180 7.86 15.03 -7.67
N ASN A 181 7.30 14.05 -8.36
CA ASN A 181 6.28 14.27 -9.38
C ASN A 181 4.90 14.36 -8.75
N MET A 182 4.16 15.41 -9.12
CA MET A 182 2.84 15.71 -8.59
C MET A 182 1.75 15.37 -9.60
N ILE A 183 0.69 14.74 -9.10
CA ILE A 183 -0.53 14.41 -9.81
C ILE A 183 -1.69 15.22 -9.24
N ARG A 184 -2.64 15.61 -10.10
CA ARG A 184 -3.92 16.18 -9.63
C ARG A 184 -4.75 15.07 -9.05
N ALA A 185 -5.09 15.18 -7.78
CA ALA A 185 -5.70 14.08 -7.06
C ALA A 185 -6.95 14.48 -6.29
N ARG A 186 -7.91 13.57 -6.30
CA ARG A 186 -9.03 13.51 -5.36
C ARG A 186 -8.62 12.62 -4.20
N SER A 187 -9.01 13.02 -3.00
CA SER A 187 -8.60 12.33 -1.78
C SER A 187 -9.79 11.69 -1.09
N GLY A 188 -9.54 10.55 -0.48
CA GLY A 188 -10.47 9.93 0.44
C GLY A 188 -9.71 9.11 1.46
N HIS A 189 -10.45 8.52 2.37
CA HIS A 189 -9.90 7.63 3.37
C HIS A 189 -10.87 6.49 3.61
N TYR A 190 -10.39 5.38 4.15
CA TYR A 190 -11.25 4.29 4.57
C TYR A 190 -10.75 3.77 5.91
N MET A 191 -11.62 3.77 6.90
CA MET A 191 -11.28 3.23 8.21
C MET A 191 -11.18 1.71 8.13
N MET A 192 -10.22 1.14 8.83
CA MET A 192 -10.10 -0.30 8.97
C MET A 192 -11.05 -0.79 10.06
N SER A 193 -11.59 -1.99 9.90
CA SER A 193 -12.31 -2.64 10.98
C SER A 193 -11.34 -3.00 12.13
N PRO A 194 -11.83 -3.05 13.39
CA PRO A 194 -11.00 -3.48 14.52
C PRO A 194 -10.44 -4.88 14.29
N ARG A 195 -9.11 -5.01 14.29
CA ARG A 195 -8.43 -6.29 14.04
C ARG A 195 -7.03 -6.34 14.64
N PHE A 196 -6.54 -7.55 14.85
CA PHE A 196 -5.19 -7.81 15.33
C PHE A 196 -4.21 -7.83 14.15
N TRP A 197 -3.06 -7.16 14.29
CA TRP A 197 -1.95 -7.17 13.33
C TRP A 197 -2.38 -6.89 11.88
N PRO A 198 -3.00 -5.73 11.61
CA PRO A 198 -3.46 -5.39 10.26
C PRO A 198 -2.30 -5.18 9.30
N ASP A 199 -2.41 -5.74 8.09
CA ASP A 199 -1.51 -5.43 6.97
C ASP A 199 -1.93 -4.14 6.24
N ALA A 200 -1.14 -3.69 5.26
CA ALA A 200 -1.51 -2.54 4.45
C ALA A 200 -2.63 -2.93 3.47
N ALA A 201 -3.59 -2.05 3.27
CA ALA A 201 -4.62 -2.27 2.26
C ALA A 201 -4.14 -1.80 0.88
N ASN A 202 -4.49 -2.57 -0.15
CA ASN A 202 -4.31 -2.12 -1.52
C ASN A 202 -5.57 -1.39 -1.98
N VAL A 203 -5.37 -0.33 -2.76
CA VAL A 203 -6.45 0.41 -3.42
C VAL A 203 -6.36 0.14 -4.91
N PHE A 204 -7.48 -0.21 -5.52
CA PHE A 204 -7.58 -0.59 -6.93
C PHE A 204 -8.47 0.37 -7.69
N ASP A 205 -8.14 0.60 -8.95
CA ASP A 205 -9.07 1.18 -9.93
C ASP A 205 -10.20 0.17 -10.15
N ALA A 206 -11.46 0.55 -9.88
CA ALA A 206 -12.55 -0.40 -9.88
C ALA A 206 -12.86 -1.00 -11.25
N VAL A 207 -12.63 -0.24 -12.32
CA VAL A 207 -12.91 -0.66 -13.70
C VAL A 207 -11.75 -1.52 -14.24
N GLY A 208 -10.52 -1.03 -14.06
CA GLY A 208 -9.33 -1.71 -14.59
C GLY A 208 -8.73 -2.77 -13.67
N ASN A 209 -9.18 -2.88 -12.42
CA ASN A 209 -8.58 -3.67 -11.34
C ASN A 209 -7.05 -3.46 -11.18
N ALA A 210 -6.56 -2.28 -11.58
CA ALA A 210 -5.15 -1.94 -11.48
C ALA A 210 -4.82 -1.53 -10.03
N ASN A 211 -3.74 -2.06 -9.46
CA ASN A 211 -3.31 -1.67 -8.11
C ASN A 211 -2.71 -0.26 -8.12
N LEU A 212 -3.50 0.70 -7.62
CA LEU A 212 -3.14 2.11 -7.52
C LEU A 212 -2.14 2.38 -6.39
N GLY A 213 -2.04 1.50 -5.40
CA GLY A 213 -1.09 1.60 -4.28
C GLY A 213 0.24 0.89 -4.52
N SER A 214 0.50 0.38 -5.73
CA SER A 214 1.79 -0.23 -6.06
C SER A 214 2.90 0.82 -6.17
N ASP A 215 4.14 0.46 -5.85
CA ASP A 215 5.28 1.41 -5.88
C ASP A 215 5.54 2.00 -7.29
N GLY A 216 5.09 1.32 -8.34
CA GLY A 216 5.16 1.78 -9.74
C GLY A 216 3.96 2.63 -10.20
N SER A 217 2.98 2.89 -9.34
CA SER A 217 1.74 3.57 -9.71
C SER A 217 1.92 5.08 -9.83
N GLU A 218 1.93 5.59 -11.06
CA GLU A 218 1.92 7.04 -11.33
C GLU A 218 0.53 7.69 -11.25
N ARG A 219 -0.50 6.91 -10.86
CA ARG A 219 -1.91 7.34 -10.88
C ARG A 219 -2.48 7.61 -9.50
N ALA A 220 -1.75 7.31 -8.42
CA ALA A 220 -2.21 7.58 -7.07
C ALA A 220 -1.03 7.67 -6.09
N ASN A 221 -1.37 8.04 -4.86
CA ASN A 221 -0.57 7.84 -3.66
C ASN A 221 -1.45 7.19 -2.60
N VAL A 222 -1.01 6.07 -2.04
CA VAL A 222 -1.80 5.29 -1.08
C VAL A 222 -0.93 4.97 0.13
N ALA A 223 -1.48 5.22 1.31
CA ALA A 223 -0.85 4.89 2.57
C ALA A 223 -1.87 4.28 3.53
N THR A 224 -1.49 3.22 4.23
CA THR A 224 -2.24 2.72 5.38
C THR A 224 -1.43 3.08 6.62
N LEU A 225 -2.02 3.88 7.51
CA LEU A 225 -1.39 4.35 8.76
C LEU A 225 -2.45 4.38 9.86
N ASP A 226 -2.12 3.86 11.04
CA ASP A 226 -2.96 3.94 12.25
C ASP A 226 -4.41 3.48 12.04
N GLY A 227 -4.62 2.42 11.27
CA GLY A 227 -5.95 1.90 10.98
C GLY A 227 -6.76 2.73 9.96
N VAL A 228 -6.11 3.64 9.23
CA VAL A 228 -6.73 4.44 8.16
C VAL A 228 -6.01 4.18 6.85
N VAL A 229 -6.76 3.79 5.83
CA VAL A 229 -6.31 3.70 4.44
C VAL A 229 -6.56 5.05 3.79
N ALA A 230 -5.53 5.90 3.71
CA ALA A 230 -5.58 7.16 2.99
C ALA A 230 -5.18 6.95 1.53
N PHE A 231 -5.94 7.53 0.61
CA PHE A 231 -5.63 7.46 -0.81
C PHE A 231 -5.88 8.79 -1.49
N HIS A 232 -4.98 9.11 -2.41
CA HIS A 232 -5.04 10.28 -3.25
C HIS A 232 -4.90 9.80 -4.69
N VAL A 233 -6.00 9.78 -5.44
CA VAL A 233 -6.08 9.16 -6.76
C VAL A 233 -6.24 10.22 -7.84
N GLU A 234 -5.65 10.01 -9.02
CA GLU A 234 -5.76 10.93 -10.15
C GLU A 234 -7.22 11.27 -10.47
N ASP A 235 -7.51 12.52 -10.85
CA ASP A 235 -8.85 13.01 -11.21
C ASP A 235 -9.62 12.11 -12.22
N LYS A 236 -8.91 11.30 -13.01
CA LYS A 236 -9.50 10.37 -13.99
C LYS A 236 -10.03 9.06 -13.39
N VAL A 237 -9.67 8.75 -12.14
CA VAL A 237 -10.12 7.53 -11.44
C VAL A 237 -11.44 7.85 -10.75
N ASP A 238 -12.55 7.32 -11.27
CA ASP A 238 -13.88 7.62 -10.75
C ASP A 238 -14.32 6.71 -9.60
N HIS A 239 -13.99 5.42 -9.69
CA HIS A 239 -14.37 4.41 -8.71
C HIS A 239 -13.14 3.66 -8.22
N ILE A 240 -13.11 3.36 -6.92
CA ILE A 240 -12.03 2.61 -6.30
C ILE A 240 -12.54 1.45 -5.46
N LYS A 241 -11.72 0.41 -5.37
CA LYS A 241 -11.92 -0.73 -4.48
C LYS A 241 -10.79 -0.78 -3.47
N ILE A 242 -11.07 -1.26 -2.29
CA ILE A 242 -10.10 -1.42 -1.22
C ILE A 242 -10.09 -2.89 -0.87
N PHE A 243 -8.93 -3.51 -0.97
CA PHE A 243 -8.80 -4.92 -0.67
C PHE A 243 -7.45 -5.23 -0.03
N GLY A 244 -7.53 -5.79 1.16
CA GLY A 244 -6.54 -6.68 1.70
C GLY A 244 -7.18 -7.60 2.72
N GLU A 245 -6.91 -8.88 2.55
CA GLU A 245 -7.42 -9.98 3.36
C GLU A 245 -7.22 -9.72 4.86
N LYS A 246 -6.00 -9.28 5.21
CA LYS A 246 -5.58 -8.95 6.58
C LYS A 246 -5.67 -7.46 6.90
N SER A 247 -6.40 -6.66 6.11
CA SER A 247 -6.48 -5.22 6.29
C SER A 247 -7.89 -4.62 6.17
N ALA A 248 -8.21 -3.92 5.08
CA ALA A 248 -9.51 -3.33 4.82
C ALA A 248 -10.12 -3.94 3.56
N ILE A 249 -11.44 -4.14 3.60
CA ILE A 249 -12.21 -4.68 2.49
C ILE A 249 -13.37 -3.73 2.23
N GLY A 250 -13.46 -3.29 0.98
CA GLY A 250 -14.49 -2.41 0.46
C GLY A 250 -14.53 -2.57 -1.06
N LEU A 251 -15.42 -3.44 -1.52
CA LEU A 251 -15.60 -3.81 -2.92
C LEU A 251 -16.90 -3.27 -3.49
N GLY A 252 -17.93 -3.08 -2.66
CA GLY A 252 -19.25 -2.65 -3.11
C GLY A 252 -19.88 -3.70 -4.02
N ASN A 253 -20.02 -4.94 -3.53
CA ASN A 253 -20.60 -6.06 -4.27
C ASN A 253 -22.03 -6.41 -3.78
N ASP A 254 -22.76 -5.40 -3.31
CA ASP A 254 -24.11 -5.56 -2.73
C ASP A 254 -25.19 -5.91 -3.78
N GLU A 255 -24.87 -5.83 -5.08
CA GLU A 255 -25.84 -6.09 -6.14
C GLU A 255 -26.10 -7.58 -6.33
N VAL A 256 -27.37 -7.97 -6.13
CA VAL A 256 -27.85 -9.35 -6.19
C VAL A 256 -28.99 -9.42 -7.20
N ASP A 257 -29.01 -10.50 -7.99
CA ASP A 257 -30.11 -10.81 -8.88
C ASP A 257 -31.40 -11.03 -8.08
N PRO A 258 -32.47 -10.24 -8.30
CA PRO A 258 -33.71 -10.34 -7.54
C PRO A 258 -34.43 -11.67 -7.71
N ASP A 259 -34.22 -12.39 -8.81
CA ASP A 259 -34.92 -13.66 -9.10
C ASP A 259 -34.18 -14.86 -8.51
N THR A 260 -32.85 -14.83 -8.52
CA THR A 260 -32.01 -15.98 -8.13
C THR A 260 -31.30 -15.81 -6.79
N GLY A 261 -31.22 -14.58 -6.27
CA GLY A 261 -30.45 -14.28 -5.05
C GLY A 261 -28.93 -14.39 -5.25
N VAL A 262 -28.45 -14.54 -6.49
CA VAL A 262 -27.03 -14.69 -6.82
C VAL A 262 -26.39 -13.32 -6.99
N VAL A 263 -25.19 -13.16 -6.42
CA VAL A 263 -24.38 -11.94 -6.56
C VAL A 263 -23.99 -11.75 -8.03
N LEU A 264 -24.37 -10.61 -8.62
CA LEU A 264 -24.15 -10.34 -10.04
C LEU A 264 -22.67 -10.07 -10.36
N ASN A 265 -22.02 -9.25 -9.53
CA ASN A 265 -20.60 -8.94 -9.65
C ASN A 265 -19.89 -9.18 -8.31
N PRO A 266 -19.36 -10.40 -8.06
CA PRO A 266 -18.69 -10.71 -6.79
C PRO A 266 -17.47 -9.83 -6.50
N LEU A 267 -16.78 -9.34 -7.53
CA LEU A 267 -15.63 -8.43 -7.38
C LEU A 267 -16.04 -6.98 -7.11
N GLY A 268 -17.34 -6.69 -7.14
CA GLY A 268 -17.95 -5.38 -6.91
C GLY A 268 -17.65 -4.36 -7.99
N ASP A 269 -18.30 -3.20 -7.89
CA ASP A 269 -18.08 -2.05 -8.78
C ASP A 269 -17.26 -0.93 -8.12
N GLY A 270 -16.87 -1.14 -6.86
CA GLY A 270 -16.15 -0.15 -6.06
C GLY A 270 -17.02 1.04 -5.64
N PHE A 271 -16.40 1.94 -4.89
CA PHE A 271 -17.05 3.14 -4.40
C PHE A 271 -16.63 4.35 -5.26
N PRO A 272 -17.57 5.23 -5.62
CA PRO A 272 -17.21 6.52 -6.21
C PRO A 272 -16.25 7.27 -5.31
N ILE A 273 -15.21 7.88 -5.86
CA ILE A 273 -14.23 8.64 -5.08
C ILE A 273 -14.85 9.84 -4.34
N THR A 274 -15.98 10.35 -4.84
CA THR A 274 -16.76 11.45 -4.24
C THR A 274 -17.69 11.01 -3.12
N THR A 275 -17.70 9.72 -2.76
CA THR A 275 -18.53 9.18 -1.69
C THR A 275 -18.20 9.83 -0.34
N ASN A 276 -19.19 9.88 0.56
CA ASN A 276 -18.93 10.22 1.95
C ASN A 276 -18.21 9.07 2.66
N TRP A 277 -16.88 9.06 2.52
CA TRP A 277 -15.99 8.06 3.09
C TRP A 277 -16.13 7.89 4.62
N GLY A 278 -16.41 8.97 5.35
CA GLY A 278 -16.62 8.91 6.80
C GLY A 278 -17.98 8.33 7.21
N GLY A 279 -18.91 8.18 6.27
CA GLY A 279 -20.22 7.56 6.50
C GLY A 279 -20.24 6.05 6.23
N LEU A 280 -19.18 5.50 5.64
CA LEU A 280 -19.08 4.07 5.42
C LEU A 280 -18.83 3.36 6.76
N GLN A 281 -19.44 2.19 6.92
CA GLN A 281 -19.25 1.35 8.10
C GLN A 281 -18.36 0.16 7.70
N PRO A 282 -17.03 0.23 7.93
CA PRO A 282 -16.09 -0.70 7.32
C PRO A 282 -16.27 -2.14 7.76
N SER A 283 -16.69 -2.35 9.01
CA SER A 283 -16.96 -3.68 9.56
C SER A 283 -18.13 -4.35 8.84
N TYR A 284 -19.21 -3.61 8.58
CA TYR A 284 -20.40 -4.13 7.88
C TYR A 284 -20.11 -4.33 6.40
N GLN A 285 -19.47 -3.34 5.77
CA GLN A 285 -19.11 -3.43 4.35
C GLN A 285 -18.11 -4.55 4.10
N GLY A 286 -17.03 -4.61 4.87
CA GLY A 286 -16.01 -5.66 4.74
C GLY A 286 -16.54 -7.06 5.04
N ALA A 287 -17.46 -7.22 6.01
CA ALA A 287 -18.10 -8.50 6.29
C ALA A 287 -18.98 -8.98 5.12
N GLY A 288 -19.87 -8.11 4.63
CA GLY A 288 -20.75 -8.43 3.50
C GLY A 288 -19.96 -8.68 2.22
N ASP A 289 -19.02 -7.81 1.90
CA ASP A 289 -18.20 -7.92 0.69
C ASP A 289 -17.39 -9.22 0.65
N LEU A 290 -16.73 -9.56 1.77
CA LEU A 290 -15.93 -10.77 1.85
C LEU A 290 -16.81 -12.03 1.87
N TRP A 291 -17.96 -12.00 2.55
CA TRP A 291 -18.91 -13.10 2.55
C TRP A 291 -19.42 -13.38 1.13
N ARG A 292 -19.84 -12.35 0.38
CA ARG A 292 -20.36 -12.51 -1.00
C ARG A 292 -19.33 -13.05 -1.97
N ILE A 293 -18.07 -12.63 -1.86
CA ILE A 293 -16.99 -13.24 -2.64
C ILE A 293 -16.86 -14.73 -2.32
N ASN A 294 -16.84 -15.07 -1.04
CA ASN A 294 -16.69 -16.45 -0.61
C ASN A 294 -17.86 -17.31 -1.08
N GLU A 295 -19.08 -16.81 -0.96
CA GLU A 295 -20.29 -17.51 -1.40
C GLU A 295 -20.26 -17.76 -2.92
N SER A 296 -19.86 -16.75 -3.72
CA SER A 296 -19.73 -16.94 -5.18
C SER A 296 -18.75 -18.05 -5.57
N ARG A 297 -17.65 -18.19 -4.81
CA ARG A 297 -16.61 -19.20 -5.04
C ARG A 297 -17.02 -20.57 -4.50
N LEU A 298 -17.67 -20.62 -3.34
CA LEU A 298 -18.22 -21.84 -2.78
C LEU A 298 -19.33 -22.39 -3.68
N ALA A 299 -20.23 -21.54 -4.18
CA ALA A 299 -21.25 -21.92 -5.15
C ALA A 299 -20.62 -22.57 -6.39
N LEU A 300 -19.52 -22.01 -6.92
CA LEU A 300 -18.78 -22.63 -8.01
C LEU A 300 -18.25 -24.02 -7.64
N LEU A 301 -17.65 -24.19 -6.46
CA LEU A 301 -17.16 -25.48 -5.97
C LEU A 301 -18.30 -26.50 -5.76
N ARG A 302 -19.44 -26.08 -5.22
CA ARG A 302 -20.65 -26.90 -5.05
C ARG A 302 -21.17 -27.44 -6.38
N THR A 303 -21.18 -26.64 -7.44
CA THR A 303 -21.59 -27.12 -8.79
C THR A 303 -20.69 -28.22 -9.34
N LYS A 304 -19.50 -28.41 -8.76
CA LYS A 304 -18.52 -29.43 -9.15
C LYS A 304 -18.38 -30.55 -8.12
N ASP A 305 -19.29 -30.62 -7.15
CA ASP A 305 -19.31 -31.63 -6.09
C ASP A 305 -18.04 -31.60 -5.22
N ILE A 306 -17.36 -30.45 -5.16
CA ILE A 306 -16.21 -30.21 -4.29
C ILE A 306 -16.73 -29.58 -3.00
N LEU A 307 -17.10 -30.44 -2.06
CA LEU A 307 -17.74 -30.04 -0.81
C LEU A 307 -16.80 -30.23 0.37
N ASN A 308 -16.71 -29.20 1.22
CA ASN A 308 -16.03 -29.28 2.51
C ASN A 308 -17.00 -28.86 3.60
N SER A 309 -17.56 -29.84 4.33
CA SER A 309 -18.61 -29.60 5.33
C SER A 309 -18.18 -28.62 6.42
N SER A 310 -16.92 -28.69 6.85
CA SER A 310 -16.39 -27.80 7.89
C SER A 310 -16.29 -26.36 7.42
N LEU A 311 -15.95 -26.17 6.14
CA LEU A 311 -15.85 -24.85 5.53
C LEU A 311 -17.22 -24.23 5.26
N GLU A 312 -18.18 -25.05 4.81
CA GLU A 312 -19.59 -24.65 4.66
C GLU A 312 -20.21 -24.25 6.00
N GLU A 313 -19.96 -25.02 7.06
CA GLU A 313 -20.41 -24.67 8.41
C GLU A 313 -19.79 -23.35 8.89
N MET A 314 -18.49 -23.14 8.65
CA MET A 314 -17.82 -21.89 8.98
C MET A 314 -18.40 -20.71 8.19
N HIS A 315 -18.69 -20.90 6.90
CA HIS A 315 -19.31 -19.89 6.06
C HIS A 315 -20.74 -19.54 6.50
N GLY A 316 -21.53 -20.54 6.89
CA GLY A 316 -22.86 -20.35 7.47
C GLY A 316 -22.81 -19.57 8.80
N ARG A 317 -21.87 -19.88 9.69
CA ARG A 317 -21.68 -19.12 10.93
C ARG A 317 -21.32 -17.65 10.69
N VAL A 318 -20.54 -17.36 9.65
CA VAL A 318 -20.24 -15.99 9.23
C VAL A 318 -21.51 -15.28 8.78
N GLN A 319 -22.36 -15.97 8.01
CA GLN A 319 -23.67 -15.45 7.60
C GLN A 319 -24.53 -15.11 8.83
N ASP A 320 -24.65 -16.03 9.79
CA ASP A 320 -25.42 -15.82 11.02
C ASP A 320 -24.94 -14.58 11.80
N LEU A 321 -23.62 -14.41 11.94
CA LEU A 321 -23.02 -13.24 12.59
C LEU A 321 -23.29 -11.94 11.83
N TYR A 322 -23.22 -11.99 10.49
CA TYR A 322 -23.48 -10.83 9.64
C TYR A 322 -24.96 -10.43 9.70
N GLU A 323 -25.89 -11.37 9.59
CA GLU A 323 -27.33 -11.12 9.71
C GLU A 323 -27.70 -10.61 11.11
N ALA A 324 -27.12 -11.19 12.17
CA ALA A 324 -27.28 -10.71 13.54
C ALA A 324 -26.74 -9.28 13.71
N SER A 325 -25.66 -8.91 13.01
CA SER A 325 -25.12 -7.56 13.03
C SER A 325 -26.11 -6.54 12.45
N LEU A 326 -26.79 -6.89 11.36
CA LEU A 326 -27.80 -6.04 10.70
C LEU A 326 -29.09 -5.93 11.52
N ALA A 327 -29.46 -6.99 12.24
CA ALA A 327 -30.64 -7.02 13.10
C ALA A 327 -30.43 -6.34 14.46
N SER A 328 -29.19 -6.06 14.86
CA SER A 328 -28.88 -5.48 16.16
C SER A 328 -29.39 -4.03 16.29
N THR A 329 -30.10 -3.75 17.38
CA THR A 329 -30.56 -2.38 17.71
C THR A 329 -29.50 -1.55 18.43
N GLN A 330 -28.47 -2.19 18.97
CA GLN A 330 -27.37 -1.54 19.68
C GLN A 330 -26.18 -1.37 18.75
N SER A 331 -25.80 -0.12 18.44
CA SER A 331 -24.73 0.21 17.49
C SER A 331 -23.42 -0.52 17.77
N LEU A 332 -22.93 -0.48 19.01
CA LEU A 332 -21.66 -1.12 19.38
C LEU A 332 -21.72 -2.65 19.29
N HIS A 333 -22.85 -3.23 19.69
CA HIS A 333 -23.05 -4.67 19.59
C HIS A 333 -23.10 -5.13 18.13
N GLY A 334 -23.87 -4.42 17.29
CA GLY A 334 -23.93 -4.69 15.85
C GLY A 334 -22.55 -4.57 15.21
N GLU A 335 -21.80 -3.53 15.51
CA GLU A 335 -20.44 -3.36 14.97
C GLU A 335 -19.48 -4.45 15.43
N SER A 336 -19.58 -4.91 16.69
CA SER A 336 -18.78 -6.04 17.19
C SER A 336 -19.11 -7.35 16.48
N LEU A 337 -20.38 -7.59 16.14
CA LEU A 337 -20.82 -8.75 15.37
C LEU A 337 -20.34 -8.67 13.92
N ALA A 338 -20.45 -7.50 13.28
CA ALA A 338 -19.96 -7.28 11.92
C ALA A 338 -18.44 -7.47 11.82
N ALA A 339 -17.68 -6.92 12.77
CA ALA A 339 -16.24 -7.14 12.84
C ALA A 339 -15.90 -8.62 13.07
N SER A 340 -16.66 -9.33 13.91
CA SER A 340 -16.51 -10.76 14.13
C SER A 340 -16.82 -11.58 12.87
N ALA A 341 -17.87 -11.22 12.12
CA ALA A 341 -18.20 -11.84 10.85
C ALA A 341 -17.08 -11.64 9.82
N MET A 342 -16.54 -10.41 9.70
CA MET A 342 -15.42 -10.12 8.81
C MET A 342 -14.15 -10.91 9.17
N LEU A 343 -13.84 -11.06 10.46
CA LEU A 343 -12.72 -11.89 10.92
C LEU A 343 -12.96 -13.38 10.65
N GLY A 344 -14.18 -13.87 10.87
CA GLY A 344 -14.57 -15.25 10.57
C GLY A 344 -14.58 -15.58 9.07
N ALA A 345 -14.83 -14.59 8.21
CA ALA A 345 -14.85 -14.76 6.76
C ALA A 345 -13.45 -14.92 6.13
N GLN A 346 -12.39 -14.49 6.83
CA GLN A 346 -11.00 -14.57 6.34
C GLN A 346 -10.47 -15.99 6.16
N PRO A 347 -10.52 -16.88 7.17
CA PRO A 347 -10.11 -18.26 6.96
C PRO A 347 -10.96 -18.95 5.88
N VAL A 348 -12.24 -18.59 5.74
CA VAL A 348 -13.06 -19.09 4.63
C VAL A 348 -12.47 -18.66 3.29
N TYR A 349 -12.13 -17.38 3.14
CA TYR A 349 -11.50 -16.85 1.93
C TYR A 349 -10.17 -17.53 1.61
N GLU A 350 -9.28 -17.66 2.61
CA GLU A 350 -7.97 -18.30 2.48
C GLU A 350 -8.12 -19.76 2.00
N ASN A 351 -8.99 -20.55 2.65
CA ASN A 351 -9.20 -21.95 2.31
C ASN A 351 -9.88 -22.14 0.95
N VAL A 352 -10.90 -21.34 0.63
CA VAL A 352 -11.57 -21.39 -0.69
C VAL A 352 -10.59 -21.04 -1.79
N ARG A 353 -9.78 -19.99 -1.60
CA ARG A 353 -8.76 -19.60 -2.58
C ARG A 353 -7.70 -20.69 -2.75
N ALA A 354 -7.20 -21.27 -1.65
CA ALA A 354 -6.23 -22.35 -1.70
C ALA A 354 -6.78 -23.56 -2.49
N MET A 355 -8.03 -23.97 -2.25
CA MET A 355 -8.67 -25.03 -3.03
C MET A 355 -8.76 -24.70 -4.52
N MET A 356 -9.08 -23.46 -4.89
CA MET A 356 -9.09 -23.03 -6.29
C MET A 356 -7.70 -23.07 -6.91
N ASP A 357 -6.67 -22.61 -6.19
CA ASP A 357 -5.28 -22.62 -6.64
C ASP A 357 -4.74 -24.07 -6.78
N ASP A 358 -5.13 -24.97 -5.89
CA ASP A 358 -4.82 -26.40 -5.97
C ASP A 358 -5.44 -27.05 -7.22
N LEU A 359 -6.68 -26.68 -7.58
CA LEU A 359 -7.32 -27.17 -8.81
C LEU A 359 -6.59 -26.69 -10.06
N VAL A 360 -6.15 -25.42 -10.09
CA VAL A 360 -5.33 -24.90 -11.20
C VAL A 360 -3.98 -25.63 -11.28
N SER A 361 -3.34 -25.86 -10.13
CA SER A 361 -2.07 -26.59 -10.05
C SER A 361 -2.22 -28.04 -10.55
N ALA A 362 -3.31 -28.72 -10.17
CA ALA A 362 -3.62 -30.05 -10.66
C ALA A 362 -3.81 -30.08 -12.19
N VAL A 363 -4.50 -29.09 -12.76
CA VAL A 363 -4.67 -28.93 -14.21
C VAL A 363 -3.33 -28.80 -14.93
N LEU A 364 -2.39 -28.00 -14.39
CA LEU A 364 -1.05 -27.84 -14.98
C LEU A 364 -0.26 -29.16 -14.98
N VAL A 365 -0.33 -29.93 -13.90
CA VAL A 365 0.34 -31.25 -13.80
C VAL A 365 -0.27 -32.24 -14.78
N LEU A 366 -1.60 -32.27 -14.92
CA LEU A 366 -2.28 -33.14 -15.88
C LEU A 366 -1.91 -32.81 -17.33
N LEU A 367 -1.84 -31.51 -17.68
CA LEU A 367 -1.35 -31.05 -18.98
C LEU A 367 0.10 -31.47 -19.24
N ALA A 368 0.97 -31.36 -18.23
CA ALA A 368 2.35 -31.81 -18.33
C ALA A 368 2.45 -33.33 -18.58
N LEU A 369 1.60 -34.13 -17.94
CA LEU A 369 1.54 -35.59 -18.14
C LEU A 369 1.01 -35.98 -19.53
N CYS A 370 0.21 -35.13 -20.17
CA CYS A 370 -0.28 -35.36 -21.52
C CYS A 370 0.83 -35.37 -22.57
N ILE A 371 1.94 -34.63 -22.38
CA ILE A 371 3.06 -34.60 -23.32
C ILE A 371 3.72 -35.99 -23.48
N PRO A 372 4.28 -36.61 -22.43
CA PRO A 372 4.94 -37.91 -22.58
C PRO A 372 3.94 -38.99 -23.00
N PHE A 373 2.68 -38.89 -22.60
CA PHE A 373 1.64 -39.82 -23.02
C PHE A 373 1.32 -39.70 -24.52
N ALA A 374 1.10 -38.48 -25.03
CA ALA A 374 0.87 -38.25 -26.45
C ALA A 374 2.08 -38.67 -27.30
N PHE A 375 3.29 -38.42 -26.82
CA PHE A 375 4.52 -38.88 -27.48
C PHE A 375 4.61 -40.41 -27.52
N ALA A 376 4.35 -41.09 -26.41
CA ALA A 376 4.36 -42.55 -26.36
C ALA A 376 3.28 -43.16 -27.27
N LEU A 377 2.09 -42.54 -27.31
CA LEU A 377 0.95 -43.04 -28.08
C LEU A 377 1.14 -42.83 -29.60
N GLU A 378 1.76 -41.72 -30.02
CA GLU A 378 2.21 -41.53 -31.41
C GLU A 378 3.19 -42.63 -31.84
N ARG A 379 4.20 -42.91 -31.01
CA ARG A 379 5.21 -43.94 -31.28
C ARG A 379 4.63 -45.35 -31.27
N LEU A 380 3.64 -45.62 -30.41
CA LEU A 380 3.02 -46.93 -30.28
C LEU A 380 2.05 -47.25 -31.43
N LEU A 381 1.20 -46.30 -31.82
CA LEU A 381 0.12 -46.57 -32.79
C LEU A 381 0.53 -46.33 -34.25
N ILE A 382 1.46 -45.41 -34.51
CA ILE A 382 1.73 -44.94 -35.87
C ILE A 382 3.17 -45.20 -36.27
N GLY A 383 4.13 -44.83 -35.40
CA GLY A 383 5.55 -45.05 -35.66
C GLY A 383 6.04 -44.45 -36.98
N SER A 384 5.56 -43.26 -37.36
CA SER A 384 5.94 -42.66 -38.64
C SER A 384 7.40 -42.20 -38.64
N THR A 385 8.12 -42.34 -39.75
CA THR A 385 9.52 -41.87 -39.88
C THR A 385 9.65 -40.41 -40.33
N MET A 386 8.57 -39.79 -40.81
CA MET A 386 8.57 -38.41 -41.32
C MET A 386 8.24 -37.42 -40.19
N ILE A 387 9.13 -36.45 -39.94
CA ILE A 387 9.02 -35.46 -38.85
C ILE A 387 7.69 -34.69 -38.92
N TYR A 388 7.26 -34.25 -40.11
CA TYR A 388 5.99 -33.54 -40.29
C TYR A 388 4.77 -34.39 -39.88
N LYS A 389 4.81 -35.70 -40.13
CA LYS A 389 3.75 -36.63 -39.72
C LYS A 389 3.83 -36.88 -38.21
N GLN A 390 5.02 -37.05 -37.65
CA GLN A 390 5.21 -37.20 -36.20
C GLN A 390 4.61 -36.02 -35.43
N MET A 391 4.90 -34.78 -35.86
CA MET A 391 4.37 -33.57 -35.21
C MET A 391 2.85 -33.47 -35.32
N SER A 392 2.28 -33.80 -36.49
CA SER A 392 0.84 -33.77 -36.70
C SER A 392 0.11 -34.79 -35.82
N TRP A 393 0.64 -36.02 -35.74
CA TRP A 393 0.05 -37.09 -34.94
C TRP A 393 0.25 -36.88 -33.44
N PHE A 394 1.41 -36.38 -33.01
CA PHE A 394 1.63 -35.94 -31.64
C PHE A 394 0.60 -34.88 -31.23
N SER A 395 0.40 -33.85 -32.05
CA SER A 395 -0.57 -32.78 -31.78
C SER A 395 -1.99 -33.32 -31.70
N LEU A 396 -2.37 -34.23 -32.60
CA LEU A 396 -3.68 -34.88 -32.57
C LEU A 396 -3.89 -35.67 -31.29
N PHE A 397 -2.93 -36.52 -30.90
CA PHE A 397 -3.05 -37.33 -29.70
C PHE A 397 -3.03 -36.49 -28.43
N PHE A 398 -2.25 -35.42 -28.39
CA PHE A 398 -2.25 -34.45 -27.30
C PHE A 398 -3.61 -33.75 -27.16
N ILE A 399 -4.21 -33.28 -28.26
CA ILE A 399 -5.55 -32.67 -28.23
C ILE A 399 -6.60 -33.69 -27.80
N LEU A 400 -6.50 -34.93 -28.29
CA LEU A 400 -7.44 -35.99 -27.94
C LEU A 400 -7.37 -36.33 -26.44
N THR A 401 -6.17 -36.49 -25.89
CA THR A 401 -5.99 -36.82 -24.46
C THR A 401 -6.38 -35.65 -23.57
N PHE A 402 -6.06 -34.42 -24.00
CA PHE A 402 -6.56 -33.21 -23.37
C PHE A 402 -8.09 -33.17 -23.34
N MET A 403 -8.77 -33.44 -24.46
CA MET A 403 -10.24 -33.46 -24.51
C MET A 403 -10.83 -34.50 -23.56
N ILE A 404 -10.24 -35.70 -23.50
CA ILE A 404 -10.68 -36.75 -22.57
C ILE A 404 -10.54 -36.28 -21.12
N LEU A 405 -9.41 -35.69 -20.74
CA LEU A 405 -9.20 -35.18 -19.39
C LEU A 405 -10.08 -33.97 -19.07
N TYR A 406 -10.34 -33.11 -20.06
CA TYR A 406 -11.21 -31.94 -19.92
C TYR A 406 -12.63 -32.35 -19.51
N TYR A 407 -13.17 -33.43 -20.09
CA TYR A 407 -14.49 -33.93 -19.75
C TYR A 407 -14.52 -34.81 -18.50
N THR A 408 -13.43 -35.53 -18.19
CA THR A 408 -13.43 -36.49 -17.06
C THR A 408 -12.97 -35.87 -15.74
N HIS A 409 -12.13 -34.83 -15.75
CA HIS A 409 -11.51 -34.30 -14.55
C HIS A 409 -12.13 -32.95 -14.14
N PRO A 410 -12.77 -32.86 -12.95
CA PRO A 410 -13.54 -31.69 -12.52
C PRO A 410 -12.71 -30.40 -12.39
N ALA A 411 -11.41 -30.51 -12.12
CA ALA A 411 -10.52 -29.34 -12.04
C ALA A 411 -10.45 -28.50 -13.33
N PHE A 412 -10.63 -29.11 -14.51
CA PHE A 412 -10.68 -28.35 -15.77
C PHE A 412 -11.93 -27.49 -15.90
N ALA A 413 -12.98 -27.75 -15.13
CA ALA A 413 -14.20 -26.95 -15.17
C ALA A 413 -14.19 -25.77 -14.18
N VAL A 414 -13.24 -25.75 -13.22
CA VAL A 414 -13.13 -24.70 -12.18
C VAL A 414 -12.12 -23.62 -12.54
N ALA A 415 -11.09 -23.94 -13.33
CA ALA A 415 -10.18 -22.92 -13.84
C ALA A 415 -11.01 -21.87 -14.62
N GLN A 416 -10.93 -20.60 -14.22
CA GLN A 416 -11.76 -19.52 -14.78
C GLN A 416 -11.63 -19.40 -16.31
N THR A 417 -10.53 -19.91 -16.87
CA THR A 417 -10.27 -19.98 -18.31
C THR A 417 -9.37 -21.18 -18.66
N PRO A 418 -9.90 -22.41 -18.72
CA PRO A 418 -9.12 -23.62 -19.00
C PRO A 418 -8.46 -23.54 -20.38
N ILE A 419 -9.14 -22.86 -21.30
CA ILE A 419 -8.69 -22.58 -22.66
C ILE A 419 -7.44 -21.70 -22.68
N ILE A 420 -7.32 -20.71 -21.77
CA ILE A 420 -6.12 -19.85 -21.69
C ILE A 420 -4.93 -20.66 -21.18
N ILE A 421 -5.15 -21.52 -20.17
CA ILE A 421 -4.11 -22.40 -19.65
C ILE A 421 -3.62 -23.34 -20.76
N PHE A 422 -4.55 -23.94 -21.51
CA PHE A 422 -4.24 -24.77 -22.68
C PHE A 422 -3.47 -23.98 -23.75
N LEU A 423 -3.91 -22.78 -24.10
CA LEU A 423 -3.27 -21.93 -25.10
C LEU A 423 -1.84 -21.58 -24.68
N GLY A 424 -1.63 -21.15 -23.42
CA GLY A 424 -0.30 -20.84 -22.90
C GLY A 424 0.63 -22.06 -22.96
N PHE A 425 0.12 -23.23 -22.58
CA PHE A 425 0.87 -24.47 -22.66
C PHE A 425 1.20 -24.87 -24.11
N ALA A 426 0.23 -24.75 -25.02
CA ALA A 426 0.42 -25.03 -26.45
C ALA A 426 1.48 -24.10 -27.08
N VAL A 427 1.50 -22.82 -26.71
CA VAL A 427 2.54 -21.87 -27.14
C VAL A 427 3.91 -22.32 -26.63
N VAL A 428 4.04 -22.69 -25.34
CA VAL A 428 5.31 -23.17 -24.77
C VAL A 428 5.81 -24.43 -25.50
N VAL A 429 4.93 -25.40 -25.73
CA VAL A 429 5.28 -26.63 -26.44
C VAL A 429 5.70 -26.34 -27.88
N LEU A 430 4.93 -25.51 -28.60
CA LEU A 430 5.24 -25.16 -29.98
C LEU A 430 6.55 -24.38 -30.09
N SER A 431 6.80 -23.45 -29.16
CA SER A 431 8.06 -22.69 -29.07
C SER A 431 9.25 -23.56 -28.66
N SER A 432 9.05 -24.67 -27.95
CA SER A 432 10.13 -25.61 -27.62
C SER A 432 10.50 -26.55 -28.77
N LEU A 433 9.59 -26.69 -29.74
CA LEU A 433 9.72 -27.64 -30.86
C LEU A 433 10.27 -26.97 -32.13
N VAL A 434 10.14 -25.64 -32.24
CA VAL A 434 10.81 -24.78 -33.23
C VAL A 434 12.16 -24.35 -32.67
#